data_AF-A0A418QFH2-F1
#
_entry.id   AF-A0A418QFH2-F1
#
_cell.length_a   1.000
_cell.length_b   1.000
_cell.length_c   1.000
_cell.angle_alpha   90.00
_cell.angle_beta   90.00
_cell.angle_gamma   90.00
#
_symmetry.space_group_name_H-M   'P 1'
#
loop_
_entity.id
_entity.type
_entity.pdbx_description
1 polymer ?
#
loop_
_entity_poly.entity_id
_entity_poly.type
_entity_poly.pdbx_seq_one_letter_code
_entity_poly.pdbx_strand_id
1 'polypeptide(L)'
;MLLTSSPLPGWPDTHPLGTVPIGEAAGLLLPHDGGPVADLRDRPERWALLTDVTAALRRGVPVLGWGTGAALLGRALGAAIHGSEGSLEWAYPPRGAQVHSWAGEVPRHWTHGRAVAWAAPDLPDTVRADFLAALPGWVDRTPGSPLEEVGGVPALAAVVTEFYARARLDPLLGPVFAAHVQDWPAHLSRVTAFWVMLLGGDADLAPWRGNLNAAHAGLGVRGEHLRAWLTLWEATARDLLPAPAADLLTARARAMGARLGDRQRA
;
A
#
# COMPACT_ATOMS: atom_id res chain seq x y z
N MET A 1 6.69 15.64 5.96
CA MET A 1 5.99 14.95 7.05
C MET A 1 6.61 13.60 7.37
N LEU A 2 7.05 13.43 8.61
CA LEU A 2 7.63 12.20 9.15
C LEU A 2 6.62 11.54 10.10
N LEU A 3 6.48 10.22 10.03
CA LEU A 3 5.73 9.46 11.03
C LEU A 3 6.67 9.01 12.14
N THR A 4 6.17 8.89 13.36
CA THR A 4 6.93 8.39 14.51
C THR A 4 6.10 7.44 15.38
N SER A 5 6.73 6.40 15.92
CA SER A 5 6.09 5.47 16.85
C SER A 5 5.93 6.03 18.27
N SER A 6 6.62 7.13 18.59
CA SER A 6 6.51 7.81 19.90
C SER A 6 6.80 9.30 19.76
N PRO A 7 6.34 10.17 20.68
CA PRO A 7 6.59 11.61 20.60
C PRO A 7 8.08 11.95 20.52
N LEU A 8 8.43 12.87 19.61
CA LEU A 8 9.81 13.29 19.35
C LEU A 8 9.95 14.83 19.38
N PRO A 9 10.05 15.44 20.58
CA PRO A 9 10.28 16.87 20.69
C PRO A 9 11.58 17.28 19.96
N GLY A 10 11.53 18.40 19.25
CA GLY A 10 12.70 18.93 18.54
C GLY A 10 13.02 18.28 17.20
N TRP A 11 12.19 17.34 16.72
CA TRP A 11 12.23 16.87 15.34
C TRP A 11 11.30 17.69 14.44
N PRO A 12 11.68 17.96 13.17
CA PRO A 12 10.85 18.71 12.25
C PRO A 12 9.68 17.86 11.74
N ASP A 13 8.46 18.42 11.77
CA ASP A 13 7.27 17.90 11.08
C ASP A 13 6.98 16.40 11.35
N THR A 14 7.07 15.99 12.61
CA THR A 14 6.78 14.61 13.06
C THR A 14 5.34 14.46 13.55
N HIS A 15 4.68 13.38 13.14
CA HIS A 15 3.30 13.05 13.50
C HIS A 15 3.21 11.60 14.00
N PRO A 16 2.30 11.29 14.93
CA PRO A 16 2.08 9.91 15.35
C PRO A 16 1.74 8.97 14.18
N LEU A 17 2.13 7.71 14.28
CA LEU A 17 1.64 6.65 13.38
C LEU A 17 0.10 6.67 13.31
N GLY A 18 -0.43 6.38 12.11
CA GLY A 18 -1.88 6.38 11.84
C GLY A 18 -2.48 7.76 11.52
N THR A 19 -1.72 8.85 11.62
CA THR A 19 -2.20 10.19 11.22
C THR A 19 -2.44 10.31 9.72
N VAL A 20 -1.65 9.61 8.90
CA VAL A 20 -1.85 9.45 7.45
C VAL A 20 -1.49 8.03 7.01
N PRO A 21 -1.87 7.61 5.79
CA PRO A 21 -1.38 6.37 5.21
C PRO A 21 0.15 6.33 5.17
N ILE A 22 0.74 5.21 5.63
CA ILE A 22 2.20 5.08 5.78
C ILE A 22 2.98 5.27 4.46
N GLY A 23 2.36 4.97 3.32
CA GLY A 23 2.95 5.17 2.00
C GLY A 23 3.16 6.63 1.61
N GLU A 24 2.40 7.55 2.22
CA GLU A 24 2.48 9.00 1.97
C GLU A 24 3.52 9.70 2.85
N ALA A 25 4.01 9.02 3.89
CA ALA A 25 5.01 9.57 4.79
C ALA A 25 6.36 9.74 4.10
N ALA A 26 7.05 10.86 4.34
CA ALA A 26 8.41 11.07 3.82
C ALA A 26 9.39 10.04 4.41
N GLY A 27 9.18 9.64 5.66
CA GLY A 27 9.92 8.60 6.36
C GLY A 27 9.24 8.22 7.68
N LEU A 28 9.71 7.12 8.28
CA LEU A 28 9.26 6.59 9.56
C LEU A 28 10.42 6.63 10.58
N LEU A 29 10.16 7.20 11.75
CA LEU A 29 11.08 7.26 12.87
C LEU A 29 10.66 6.25 13.94
N LEU A 30 11.61 5.44 14.39
CA LEU A 30 11.42 4.44 15.44
C LEU A 30 12.34 4.78 16.61
N PRO A 31 11.91 5.69 17.51
CA PRO A 31 12.66 6.00 18.71
C PRO A 31 12.88 4.81 19.63
N HIS A 32 13.90 4.94 20.47
CA HIS A 32 14.00 4.11 21.65
C HIS A 32 12.87 4.45 22.64
N ASP A 33 12.14 3.42 23.05
CA ASP A 33 10.99 3.52 23.96
C ASP A 33 11.03 2.49 25.10
N GLY A 34 12.13 1.73 25.19
CA GLY A 34 12.36 0.74 26.25
C GLY A 34 11.48 -0.51 26.20
N GLY A 35 10.60 -0.67 25.21
CA GLY A 35 9.71 -1.83 25.17
C GLY A 35 10.36 -3.08 24.57
N PRO A 36 9.74 -4.26 24.81
CA PRO A 36 10.26 -5.53 24.34
C PRO A 36 10.15 -5.66 22.82
N VAL A 37 11.12 -6.32 22.22
CA VAL A 37 11.22 -6.60 20.79
C VAL A 37 11.36 -8.10 20.53
N ALA A 38 12.04 -8.85 21.40
CA ALA A 38 12.27 -10.28 21.27
C ALA A 38 11.00 -11.12 21.53
N ASP A 39 10.35 -10.89 22.66
CA ASP A 39 9.10 -11.56 23.02
C ASP A 39 7.91 -10.61 22.90
N LEU A 40 7.08 -10.86 21.88
CA LEU A 40 5.88 -10.08 21.59
C LEU A 40 4.59 -10.82 21.96
N ARG A 41 4.69 -11.95 22.67
CA ARG A 41 3.50 -12.67 23.16
C ARG A 41 2.71 -11.74 24.07
N ASP A 42 1.40 -11.69 23.85
CA ASP A 42 0.47 -10.85 24.62
C ASP A 42 0.78 -9.34 24.57
N ARG A 43 1.49 -8.87 23.52
CA ARG A 43 1.80 -7.45 23.26
C ARG A 43 1.17 -6.95 21.96
N PRO A 44 -0.17 -6.75 21.91
CA PRO A 44 -0.86 -6.36 20.68
C PRO A 44 -0.35 -5.03 20.08
N GLU A 45 0.04 -4.07 20.91
CA GLU A 45 0.60 -2.79 20.50
C GLU A 45 1.95 -2.94 19.79
N ARG A 46 2.78 -3.89 20.24
CA ARG A 46 4.07 -4.18 19.60
C ARG A 46 3.90 -4.92 18.29
N TRP A 47 2.93 -5.82 18.22
CA TRP A 47 2.55 -6.48 16.96
C TRP A 47 2.03 -5.50 15.92
N ALA A 48 1.18 -4.54 16.34
CA ALA A 48 0.71 -3.47 15.48
C ALA A 48 1.88 -2.64 14.94
N LEU A 49 2.78 -2.19 15.83
CA LEU A 49 3.95 -1.43 15.42
C LEU A 49 4.88 -2.22 14.46
N LEU A 50 5.15 -3.50 14.75
CA LEU A 50 5.94 -4.35 13.85
C LEU A 50 5.28 -4.48 12.46
N THR A 51 3.95 -4.54 12.42
CA THR A 51 3.17 -4.59 11.18
C THR A 51 3.34 -3.30 10.39
N ASP A 52 3.25 -2.14 11.04
CA ASP A 52 3.47 -0.83 10.41
C ASP A 52 4.89 -0.68 9.88
N VAL A 53 5.92 -1.03 10.67
CA VAL A 53 7.32 -1.00 10.22
C VAL A 53 7.52 -1.88 8.98
N THR A 54 6.94 -3.08 8.99
CA THR A 54 7.02 -3.99 7.85
C THR A 54 6.31 -3.40 6.62
N ALA A 55 5.16 -2.74 6.80
CA ALA A 55 4.45 -2.07 5.72
C ALA A 55 5.25 -0.91 5.13
N ALA A 56 5.88 -0.07 5.97
CA ALA A 56 6.79 1.00 5.54
C ALA A 56 7.91 0.46 4.65
N LEU A 57 8.61 -0.59 5.12
CA LEU A 57 9.72 -1.20 4.38
C LEU A 57 9.28 -1.74 3.01
N ARG A 58 8.15 -2.44 2.93
CA ARG A 58 7.62 -2.96 1.65
C ARG A 58 7.27 -1.84 0.66
N ARG A 59 6.82 -0.70 1.18
CA ARG A 59 6.45 0.50 0.39
C ARG A 59 7.66 1.36 0.01
N GLY A 60 8.87 0.97 0.43
CA GLY A 60 10.09 1.73 0.21
C GLY A 60 10.16 3.02 1.03
N VAL A 61 9.36 3.14 2.09
CA VAL A 61 9.40 4.28 3.01
C VAL A 61 10.73 4.23 3.76
N PRO A 62 11.52 5.31 3.76
CA PRO A 62 12.73 5.39 4.58
C PRO A 62 12.43 5.19 6.06
N VAL A 63 13.23 4.38 6.75
CA VAL A 63 13.04 4.10 8.19
C VAL A 63 14.33 4.37 8.94
N LEU A 64 14.26 5.18 10.01
CA LEU A 64 15.34 5.37 10.95
C LEU A 64 14.92 4.83 12.32
N GLY A 65 15.65 3.85 12.83
CA GLY A 65 15.43 3.30 14.17
C GLY A 65 16.64 3.46 15.08
N TRP A 66 16.41 3.68 16.37
CA TRP A 66 17.48 3.65 17.36
C TRP A 66 17.05 2.98 18.68
N GLY A 67 18.02 2.43 19.40
CA GLY A 67 17.79 1.60 20.59
C GLY A 67 16.83 0.45 20.30
N THR A 68 15.72 0.38 21.03
CA THR A 68 14.65 -0.62 20.80
C THR A 68 14.01 -0.47 19.42
N GLY A 69 13.93 0.73 18.85
CA GLY A 69 13.48 0.95 17.49
C GLY A 69 14.42 0.38 16.42
N ALA A 70 15.74 0.41 16.66
CA ALA A 70 16.72 -0.26 15.78
C ALA A 70 16.58 -1.79 15.85
N ALA A 71 16.34 -2.34 17.04
CA ALA A 71 16.06 -3.77 17.19
C ALA A 71 14.78 -4.17 16.46
N LEU A 72 13.71 -3.38 16.59
CA LEU A 72 12.43 -3.64 15.93
C LEU A 72 12.54 -3.55 14.40
N LEU A 73 13.31 -2.58 13.90
CA LEU A 73 13.65 -2.47 12.48
C LEU A 73 14.40 -3.72 11.98
N GLY A 74 15.38 -4.21 12.73
CA GLY A 74 16.05 -5.48 12.43
C GLY A 74 15.08 -6.66 12.40
N ARG A 75 14.19 -6.77 13.39
CA ARG A 75 13.15 -7.81 13.45
C ARG A 75 12.24 -7.78 12.22
N ALA A 76 11.79 -6.59 11.80
CA ALA A 76 10.94 -6.40 10.62
C ALA A 76 11.63 -6.86 9.32
N LEU A 77 12.96 -6.78 9.28
CA LEU A 77 13.81 -7.28 8.20
C LEU A 77 14.20 -8.77 8.37
N GLY A 78 13.63 -9.47 9.36
CA GLY A 78 13.85 -10.89 9.60
C GLY A 78 15.11 -11.22 10.42
N ALA A 79 15.74 -10.23 11.05
CA ALA A 79 16.89 -10.48 11.92
C ALA A 79 16.47 -11.06 13.27
N ALA A 80 17.34 -11.89 13.84
CA ALA A 80 17.21 -12.37 15.21
C ALA A 80 17.46 -11.24 16.21
N ILE A 81 16.75 -11.28 17.34
CA ILE A 81 16.86 -10.31 18.44
C ILE A 81 17.67 -10.92 19.57
N HIS A 82 18.58 -10.11 20.09
CA HIS A 82 19.54 -10.44 21.14
C HIS A 82 19.34 -9.48 22.32
N GLY A 83 19.65 -9.98 23.51
CA GLY A 83 19.38 -9.29 24.77
C GLY A 83 18.41 -10.08 25.64
N SER A 84 18.40 -9.79 26.93
CA SER A 84 17.46 -10.35 27.91
C SER A 84 16.56 -9.25 28.46
N GLU A 85 15.45 -9.66 29.07
CA GLU A 85 14.55 -8.76 29.82
C GLU A 85 15.36 -7.93 30.83
N GLY A 86 15.20 -6.60 30.79
CA GLY A 86 15.97 -5.64 31.61
C GLY A 86 17.30 -5.15 31.01
N SER A 87 17.71 -5.66 29.84
CA SER A 87 18.85 -5.14 29.06
C SER A 87 18.38 -4.55 27.72
N LEU A 88 19.21 -3.72 27.08
CA LEU A 88 18.87 -3.19 25.76
C LEU A 88 18.88 -4.32 24.73
N GLU A 89 17.69 -4.63 24.19
CA GLU A 89 17.58 -5.56 23.07
C GLU A 89 18.10 -4.92 21.77
N TRP A 90 18.76 -5.73 20.94
CA TRP A 90 19.36 -5.32 19.66
C TRP A 90 19.22 -6.44 18.63
N ALA A 91 19.38 -6.11 17.35
CA ALA A 91 19.29 -7.07 16.25
C ALA A 91 20.63 -7.18 15.52
N TYR A 92 21.00 -8.38 15.05
CA TYR A 92 22.04 -8.46 14.02
C TYR A 92 21.57 -7.79 12.73
N PRO A 93 22.49 -7.23 11.92
CA PRO A 93 22.12 -6.68 10.63
C PRO A 93 21.61 -7.82 9.73
N PRO A 94 20.50 -7.62 8.99
CA PRO A 94 20.02 -8.62 8.05
C PRO A 94 21.05 -8.88 6.93
N ARG A 95 20.90 -10.00 6.22
CA ARG A 95 21.80 -10.33 5.10
C ARG A 95 21.77 -9.21 4.06
N GLY A 96 22.96 -8.73 3.67
CA GLY A 96 23.09 -7.63 2.71
C GLY A 96 23.09 -6.24 3.33
N ALA A 97 22.93 -6.12 4.66
CA ALA A 97 23.14 -4.87 5.37
C ALA A 97 24.62 -4.48 5.38
N GLN A 98 24.87 -3.18 5.30
CA GLN A 98 26.19 -2.59 5.50
C GLN A 98 26.33 -2.17 6.96
N VAL A 99 27.38 -2.63 7.63
CA VAL A 99 27.70 -2.21 9.00
C VAL A 99 28.78 -1.14 8.95
N HIS A 100 28.50 0.01 9.55
CA HIS A 100 29.40 1.18 9.55
C HIS A 100 30.22 1.26 10.84
N SER A 101 29.68 0.80 11.97
CA SER A 101 30.41 0.77 13.23
C SER A 101 29.89 -0.31 14.17
N TRP A 102 30.79 -0.73 15.08
CA TRP A 102 30.54 -1.73 16.12
C TRP A 102 30.85 -1.15 17.50
N ALA A 103 30.22 -1.69 18.53
CA ALA A 103 30.57 -1.44 19.92
C ALA A 103 30.58 -2.77 20.68
N GLY A 104 31.78 -3.33 20.87
CA GLY A 104 31.92 -4.74 21.24
C GLY A 104 31.29 -5.61 20.15
N GLU A 105 30.38 -6.49 20.54
CA GLU A 105 29.64 -7.38 19.63
C GLU A 105 28.40 -6.74 19.01
N VAL A 106 27.98 -5.55 19.49
CA VAL A 106 26.77 -4.89 19.03
C VAL A 106 27.06 -4.12 17.74
N PRO A 107 26.30 -4.35 16.64
CA PRO A 107 26.40 -3.60 15.40
C PRO A 107 25.82 -2.19 15.61
N ARG A 108 26.64 -1.27 16.10
CA ARG A 108 26.22 0.06 16.56
C ARG A 108 25.51 0.86 15.47
N HIS A 109 26.02 0.85 14.25
CA HIS A 109 25.41 1.55 13.12
C HIS A 109 25.40 0.65 11.89
N TRP A 110 24.23 0.41 11.31
CA TRP A 110 24.09 -0.31 10.06
C TRP A 110 22.98 0.25 9.18
N THR A 111 23.08 0.00 7.89
CA THR A 111 22.07 0.38 6.89
C THR A 111 21.70 -0.82 6.01
N HIS A 112 20.46 -0.85 5.53
CA HIS A 112 19.99 -1.84 4.56
C HIS A 112 18.97 -1.18 3.63
N GLY A 113 19.38 -0.84 2.40
CA GLY A 113 18.54 -0.04 1.51
C GLY A 113 18.24 1.33 2.13
N ARG A 114 16.96 1.62 2.40
CA ARG A 114 16.50 2.87 3.03
C ARG A 114 16.23 2.74 4.54
N ALA A 115 16.66 1.63 5.14
CA ALA A 115 16.64 1.40 6.58
C ALA A 115 17.97 1.83 7.19
N VAL A 116 17.93 2.68 8.22
CA VAL A 116 19.08 3.14 9.00
C VAL A 116 18.83 2.77 10.47
N ALA A 117 19.81 2.11 11.10
CA ALA A 117 19.68 1.63 12.46
C ALA A 117 20.86 2.05 13.33
N TRP A 118 20.55 2.58 14.51
CA TRP A 118 21.52 2.90 15.55
C TRP A 118 21.24 2.10 16.82
N ALA A 119 22.04 1.07 17.11
CA ALA A 119 21.81 0.16 18.24
C ALA A 119 22.26 0.76 19.60
N ALA A 120 21.78 1.96 19.92
CA ALA A 120 21.90 2.61 21.23
C ALA A 120 20.70 3.54 21.50
N PRO A 121 20.34 3.81 22.77
CA PRO A 121 19.25 4.74 23.12
C PRO A 121 19.46 6.17 22.64
N ASP A 122 20.71 6.64 22.62
CA ASP A 122 21.06 7.99 22.24
C ASP A 122 21.49 8.03 20.77
N LEU A 123 20.68 8.67 19.93
CA LEU A 123 20.95 8.85 18.51
C LEU A 123 21.93 10.02 18.29
N PRO A 124 23.08 9.82 17.60
CA PRO A 124 23.98 10.91 17.27
C PRO A 124 23.36 11.91 16.29
N ASP A 125 23.66 13.19 16.49
CA ASP A 125 23.21 14.27 15.59
C ASP A 125 23.68 14.07 14.15
N THR A 126 24.84 13.47 13.93
CA THR A 126 25.36 13.16 12.59
C THR A 126 24.48 12.16 11.86
N VAL A 127 24.13 11.04 12.49
CA VAL A 127 23.25 10.01 11.90
C VAL A 127 21.87 10.59 11.62
N ARG A 128 21.35 11.41 12.54
CA ARG A 128 20.10 12.15 12.35
C ARG A 128 20.17 13.09 11.14
N ALA A 129 21.21 13.92 11.05
CA ALA A 129 21.38 14.90 9.98
C ALA A 129 21.51 14.22 8.62
N ASP A 130 22.32 13.17 8.52
CA ASP A 130 22.55 12.40 7.30
C ASP A 130 21.25 11.76 6.80
N PHE A 131 20.46 11.16 7.70
CA PHE A 131 19.17 10.58 7.33
C PHE A 131 18.20 11.64 6.78
N LEU A 132 18.07 12.77 7.48
CA LEU A 132 17.18 13.86 7.06
C LEU A 132 17.62 14.47 5.71
N ALA A 133 18.92 14.61 5.49
CA ALA A 133 19.48 15.10 4.24
C ALA A 133 19.24 14.15 3.05
N ALA A 134 19.13 12.84 3.31
CA ALA A 134 18.88 11.84 2.27
C ALA A 134 17.40 11.75 1.83
N LEU A 135 16.45 12.14 2.68
CA LEU A 135 15.01 12.00 2.42
C LEU A 135 14.54 12.56 1.07
N PRO A 136 14.97 13.76 0.61
CA PRO A 136 14.53 14.31 -0.67
C PRO A 136 14.96 13.46 -1.88
N GLY A 137 15.99 12.62 -1.75
CA GLY A 137 16.42 11.69 -2.79
C GLY A 137 15.64 10.38 -2.83
N TRP A 138 14.78 10.11 -1.85
CA TRP A 138 14.01 8.87 -1.71
C TRP A 138 12.53 9.07 -2.07
N VAL A 139 12.31 9.43 -3.32
CA VAL A 139 10.99 9.75 -3.88
C VAL A 139 10.27 8.53 -4.44
N ASP A 140 10.98 7.53 -4.97
CA ASP A 140 10.34 6.36 -5.56
C ASP A 140 9.64 5.52 -4.49
N ARG A 141 8.34 5.31 -4.61
CA ARG A 141 7.54 4.49 -3.70
C ARG A 141 7.04 3.25 -4.41
N THR A 142 6.97 2.15 -3.68
CA THR A 142 6.32 0.93 -4.16
C THR A 142 4.85 1.00 -3.80
N PRO A 143 3.92 0.92 -4.77
CA PRO A 143 2.50 0.81 -4.47
C PRO A 143 2.24 -0.34 -3.51
N GLY A 144 1.54 -0.09 -2.41
CA GLY A 144 1.18 -1.12 -1.45
C GLY A 144 -0.06 -1.92 -1.84
N SER A 145 -0.75 -1.49 -2.90
CA SER A 145 -1.91 -2.18 -3.48
C SER A 145 -2.00 -1.94 -4.98
N PRO A 146 -2.70 -2.81 -5.72
CA PRO A 146 -3.10 -2.53 -7.10
C PRO A 146 -3.89 -1.22 -7.25
N LEU A 147 -4.63 -0.79 -6.23
CA LEU A 147 -5.37 0.48 -6.27
C LEU A 147 -4.41 1.68 -6.30
N GLU A 148 -3.36 1.65 -5.50
CA GLU A 148 -2.33 2.69 -5.54
C GLU A 148 -1.56 2.66 -6.87
N GLU A 149 -1.30 1.46 -7.41
CA GLU A 149 -0.59 1.30 -8.69
C GLU A 149 -1.35 1.95 -9.86
N VAL A 150 -2.68 1.99 -9.80
CA VAL A 150 -3.51 2.66 -10.81
C VAL A 150 -3.73 4.15 -10.55
N GLY A 151 -3.09 4.74 -9.53
CA GLY A 151 -3.23 6.15 -9.18
C GLY A 151 -4.34 6.44 -8.17
N GLY A 152 -4.81 5.43 -7.44
CA GLY A 152 -5.79 5.57 -6.38
C GLY A 152 -7.23 5.74 -6.86
N VAL A 153 -8.13 6.05 -5.92
CA VAL A 153 -9.55 6.26 -6.18
C VAL A 153 -9.81 7.36 -7.23
N PRO A 154 -9.11 8.52 -7.23
CA PRO A 154 -9.37 9.57 -8.22
C PRO A 154 -9.12 9.13 -9.66
N ALA A 155 -7.99 8.47 -9.93
CA ALA A 155 -7.65 7.97 -11.26
C ALA A 155 -8.61 6.87 -11.71
N LEU A 156 -8.94 5.94 -10.82
CA LEU A 156 -9.92 4.88 -11.08
C LEU A 156 -11.31 5.46 -11.39
N ALA A 157 -11.78 6.44 -10.63
CA ALA A 157 -13.07 7.08 -10.83
C ALA A 157 -13.14 7.83 -12.17
N ALA A 158 -12.05 8.46 -12.59
CA ALA A 158 -11.95 9.08 -13.91
C ALA A 158 -12.09 8.04 -15.04
N VAL A 159 -11.38 6.91 -14.92
CA VAL A 159 -11.50 5.79 -15.89
C VAL A 159 -12.91 5.24 -15.94
N VAL A 160 -13.54 4.98 -14.79
CA VAL A 160 -14.92 4.47 -14.71
C VAL A 160 -15.90 5.45 -15.35
N THR A 161 -15.76 6.74 -15.05
CA THR A 161 -16.65 7.79 -15.57
C THR A 161 -16.55 7.90 -17.09
N GLU A 162 -15.33 8.01 -17.62
CA GLU A 162 -15.10 8.12 -19.06
C GLU A 162 -15.53 6.85 -19.79
N PHE A 163 -15.24 5.68 -19.22
CA PHE A 163 -15.62 4.40 -19.81
C PHE A 163 -17.14 4.32 -20.01
N TYR A 164 -17.93 4.69 -19.01
CA TYR A 164 -19.38 4.67 -19.11
C TYR A 164 -19.93 5.79 -19.98
N ALA A 165 -19.25 6.95 -20.07
CA ALA A 165 -19.61 7.97 -21.05
C ALA A 165 -19.51 7.42 -22.48
N ARG A 166 -18.42 6.69 -22.80
CA ARG A 166 -18.26 6.02 -24.09
C ARG A 166 -19.23 4.86 -24.28
N ALA A 167 -19.42 4.01 -23.27
CA ALA A 167 -20.28 2.83 -23.36
C ALA A 167 -21.75 3.17 -23.62
N ARG A 168 -22.20 4.35 -23.18
CA ARG A 168 -23.56 4.86 -23.47
C ARG A 168 -23.77 5.22 -24.94
N LEU A 169 -22.71 5.56 -25.65
CA LEU A 169 -22.75 5.93 -27.07
C LEU A 169 -22.44 4.73 -27.98
N ASP A 170 -21.94 3.63 -27.41
CA ASP A 170 -21.65 2.42 -28.16
C ASP A 170 -22.96 1.76 -28.68
N PRO A 171 -23.07 1.41 -29.97
CA PRO A 171 -24.30 0.85 -30.54
C PRO A 171 -24.75 -0.48 -29.95
N LEU A 172 -23.85 -1.27 -29.39
CA LEU A 172 -24.14 -2.59 -28.82
C LEU A 172 -24.36 -2.51 -27.30
N LEU A 173 -23.56 -1.71 -26.59
CA LEU A 173 -23.64 -1.58 -25.13
C LEU A 173 -24.69 -0.56 -24.67
N GLY A 174 -24.81 0.55 -25.40
CA GLY A 174 -25.69 1.67 -25.07
C GLY A 174 -27.14 1.25 -24.81
N PRO A 175 -27.77 0.46 -25.70
CA PRO A 175 -29.15 -0.03 -25.49
C PRO A 175 -29.33 -0.86 -24.22
N VAL A 176 -28.34 -1.69 -23.85
CA VAL A 176 -28.39 -2.52 -22.63
C VAL A 176 -28.37 -1.62 -21.39
N PHE A 177 -27.47 -0.64 -21.33
CA PHE A 177 -27.41 0.28 -20.20
C PHE A 177 -28.64 1.18 -20.13
N ALA A 178 -29.16 1.67 -21.26
CA ALA A 178 -30.36 2.49 -21.29
C ALA A 178 -31.61 1.76 -20.74
N ALA A 179 -31.69 0.44 -20.95
CA ALA A 179 -32.78 -0.38 -20.42
C ALA A 179 -32.71 -0.62 -18.91
N HIS A 180 -31.51 -0.61 -18.32
CA HIS A 180 -31.28 -1.10 -16.95
C HIS A 180 -30.70 -0.07 -15.97
N VAL A 181 -30.15 1.04 -16.45
CA VAL A 181 -29.53 2.08 -15.62
C VAL A 181 -30.29 3.39 -15.77
N GLN A 182 -30.98 3.79 -14.71
CA GLN A 182 -31.71 5.06 -14.63
C GLN A 182 -30.92 6.12 -13.84
N ASP A 183 -30.32 5.71 -12.72
CA ASP A 183 -29.49 6.56 -11.87
C ASP A 183 -28.00 6.35 -12.18
N TRP A 184 -27.47 7.19 -13.06
CA TRP A 184 -26.06 7.13 -13.48
C TRP A 184 -25.08 7.45 -12.34
N PRO A 185 -25.27 8.53 -11.54
CA PRO A 185 -24.41 8.78 -10.38
C PRO A 185 -24.33 7.58 -9.43
N ALA A 186 -25.46 6.94 -9.08
CA ALA A 186 -25.47 5.78 -8.21
C ALA A 186 -24.75 4.57 -8.86
N HIS A 187 -24.95 4.34 -10.16
CA HIS A 187 -24.27 3.28 -10.89
C HIS A 187 -22.75 3.47 -10.93
N LEU A 188 -22.27 4.67 -11.26
CA LEU A 188 -20.84 4.99 -11.30
C LEU A 188 -20.19 4.87 -9.91
N SER A 189 -20.88 5.32 -8.86
CA SER A 189 -20.44 5.15 -7.48
C SER A 189 -20.30 3.67 -7.12
N ARG A 190 -21.31 2.85 -7.45
CA ARG A 190 -21.30 1.41 -7.18
C ARG A 190 -20.19 0.66 -7.93
N VAL A 191 -19.94 0.99 -9.19
CA VAL A 191 -18.89 0.35 -9.99
C VAL A 191 -17.51 0.80 -9.54
N THR A 192 -17.33 2.08 -9.19
CA THR A 192 -16.09 2.56 -8.57
C THR A 192 -15.81 1.82 -7.27
N ALA A 193 -16.81 1.68 -6.39
CA ALA A 193 -16.67 0.95 -5.13
C ALA A 193 -16.28 -0.53 -5.33
N PHE A 194 -16.88 -1.19 -6.32
CA PHE A 194 -16.50 -2.54 -6.71
C PHE A 194 -15.01 -2.64 -7.07
N TRP A 195 -14.52 -1.73 -7.91
CA TRP A 195 -13.12 -1.73 -8.34
C TRP A 195 -12.16 -1.37 -7.19
N VAL A 196 -12.49 -0.40 -6.35
CA VAL A 196 -11.70 -0.04 -5.15
C VAL A 196 -11.48 -1.28 -4.29
N MET A 197 -12.55 -1.99 -3.94
CA MET A 197 -12.46 -3.21 -3.14
C MET A 197 -11.68 -4.32 -3.86
N LEU A 198 -11.91 -4.53 -5.16
CA LEU A 198 -11.20 -5.54 -5.96
C LEU A 198 -9.68 -5.28 -6.04
N LEU A 199 -9.28 -4.02 -6.02
CA LEU A 199 -7.89 -3.58 -6.12
C LEU A 199 -7.21 -3.44 -4.74
N GLY A 200 -7.89 -3.87 -3.66
CA GLY A 200 -7.33 -3.90 -2.32
C GLY A 200 -7.41 -2.56 -1.57
N GLY A 201 -8.33 -1.67 -1.99
CA GLY A 201 -8.70 -0.51 -1.20
C GLY A 201 -9.47 -0.89 0.06
N ASP A 202 -9.43 -0.02 1.05
CA ASP A 202 -10.18 -0.19 2.29
C ASP A 202 -11.69 -0.25 2.02
N ALA A 203 -12.38 -1.14 2.72
CA ALA A 203 -13.83 -1.26 2.66
C ALA A 203 -14.53 0.03 3.13
N ASP A 204 -13.88 0.81 4.01
CA ASP A 204 -14.39 2.09 4.50
C ASP A 204 -14.31 3.20 3.44
N LEU A 205 -13.38 3.09 2.47
CA LEU A 205 -13.27 4.07 1.37
C LEU A 205 -14.43 3.92 0.38
N ALA A 206 -14.88 2.70 0.11
CA ALA A 206 -15.99 2.44 -0.79
C ALA A 206 -16.62 1.05 -0.55
N PRO A 207 -17.64 0.94 0.31
CA PRO A 207 -18.21 -0.35 0.66
C PRO A 207 -19.00 -0.93 -0.53
N TRP A 208 -18.49 -2.02 -1.11
CA TRP A 208 -19.25 -2.82 -2.05
C TRP A 208 -19.69 -4.14 -1.41
N ARG A 209 -21.01 -4.35 -1.34
CA ARG A 209 -21.61 -5.61 -0.91
C ARG A 209 -22.51 -6.10 -2.04
N GLY A 210 -21.97 -6.98 -2.88
CA GLY A 210 -22.69 -7.46 -4.04
C GLY A 210 -22.14 -8.77 -4.58
N ASN A 211 -22.82 -9.30 -5.58
CA ASN A 211 -22.33 -10.41 -6.38
C ASN A 211 -22.37 -9.97 -7.85
N LEU A 212 -21.20 -9.92 -8.48
CA LEU A 212 -21.07 -9.45 -9.87
C LEU A 212 -21.95 -10.28 -10.81
N ASN A 213 -22.00 -11.60 -10.64
CA ASN A 213 -22.81 -12.46 -11.49
C ASN A 213 -24.30 -12.20 -11.29
N ALA A 214 -24.76 -12.07 -10.04
CA ALA A 214 -26.16 -11.76 -9.75
C ALA A 214 -26.58 -10.41 -10.32
N ALA A 215 -25.68 -9.42 -10.30
CA ALA A 215 -25.94 -8.10 -10.87
C ALA A 215 -26.10 -8.11 -12.40
N HIS A 216 -25.55 -9.10 -13.10
CA HIS A 216 -25.62 -9.22 -14.56
C HIS A 216 -26.57 -10.33 -15.05
N ALA A 217 -27.14 -11.12 -14.12
CA ALA A 217 -28.07 -12.19 -14.46
C ALA A 217 -29.37 -11.62 -15.03
N GLY A 218 -29.86 -12.20 -16.11
CA GLY A 218 -31.15 -11.82 -16.72
C GLY A 218 -31.14 -10.52 -17.54
N LEU A 219 -30.00 -9.83 -17.68
CA LEU A 219 -29.90 -8.58 -18.44
C LEU A 219 -29.79 -8.75 -19.98
N GLY A 220 -29.88 -10.00 -20.48
CA GLY A 220 -29.70 -10.29 -21.91
C GLY A 220 -28.28 -10.06 -22.45
N VAL A 221 -27.29 -9.87 -21.56
CA VAL A 221 -25.87 -9.70 -21.93
C VAL A 221 -25.32 -11.00 -22.52
N ARG A 222 -24.75 -10.89 -23.72
CA ARG A 222 -24.14 -12.00 -24.49
C ARG A 222 -22.64 -11.78 -24.70
N GLY A 223 -21.93 -12.80 -25.18
CA GLY A 223 -20.48 -12.75 -25.39
C GLY A 223 -19.98 -11.63 -26.31
N GLU A 224 -20.79 -11.16 -27.27
CA GLU A 224 -20.47 -9.98 -28.08
C GLU A 224 -20.45 -8.68 -27.27
N HIS A 225 -21.40 -8.50 -26.35
CA HIS A 225 -21.43 -7.36 -25.43
C HIS A 225 -20.22 -7.38 -24.52
N LEU A 226 -19.86 -8.55 -23.97
CA LEU A 226 -18.67 -8.67 -23.13
C LEU A 226 -17.39 -8.33 -23.89
N ARG A 227 -17.24 -8.77 -25.15
CA ARG A 227 -16.09 -8.40 -26.00
C ARG A 227 -16.04 -6.90 -26.27
N ALA A 228 -17.17 -6.29 -26.61
CA ALA A 228 -17.25 -4.83 -26.82
C ALA A 228 -16.89 -4.06 -25.54
N TRP A 229 -17.43 -4.49 -24.39
CA TRP A 229 -17.13 -3.91 -23.08
C TRP A 229 -15.64 -3.97 -22.76
N LEU A 230 -15.01 -5.14 -22.91
CA LEU A 230 -13.57 -5.33 -22.61
C LEU A 230 -12.69 -4.49 -23.54
N THR A 231 -13.04 -4.43 -24.83
CA THR A 231 -12.30 -3.63 -25.82
C THR A 231 -12.37 -2.14 -25.47
N LEU A 232 -13.57 -1.66 -25.15
CA LEU A 232 -13.77 -0.25 -24.79
C LEU A 232 -13.12 0.11 -23.45
N TRP A 233 -13.15 -0.80 -22.48
CA TRP A 233 -12.50 -0.63 -21.18
C TRP A 233 -10.99 -0.49 -21.33
N GLU A 234 -10.36 -1.38 -22.08
CA GLU A 234 -8.92 -1.33 -22.36
C GLU A 234 -8.52 -0.03 -23.06
N ALA A 235 -9.25 0.37 -24.10
CA ALA A 235 -9.00 1.64 -24.80
C ALA A 235 -9.11 2.84 -23.85
N THR A 236 -10.14 2.86 -22.99
CA THR A 236 -10.32 3.95 -22.02
C THR A 236 -9.20 4.00 -20.99
N ALA A 237 -8.79 2.84 -20.47
CA ALA A 237 -7.69 2.77 -19.50
C ALA A 237 -6.36 3.21 -20.12
N ARG A 238 -6.08 2.82 -21.37
CA ARG A 238 -4.90 3.23 -22.14
C ARG A 238 -4.84 4.75 -22.39
N ASP A 239 -5.99 5.38 -22.61
CA ASP A 239 -6.07 6.83 -22.85
C ASP A 239 -5.83 7.67 -21.59
N LEU A 240 -6.16 7.12 -20.41
CA LEU A 240 -6.17 7.89 -19.15
C LEU A 240 -5.04 7.52 -18.17
N LEU A 241 -4.44 6.34 -18.31
CA LEU A 241 -3.45 5.83 -17.37
C LEU A 241 -2.12 5.51 -18.04
N PRO A 242 -1.00 5.54 -17.29
CA PRO A 242 0.26 4.95 -17.73
C PRO A 242 0.09 3.47 -18.09
N ALA A 243 0.90 2.99 -19.04
CA ALA A 243 0.78 1.62 -19.58
C ALA A 243 0.72 0.51 -18.51
N PRO A 244 1.57 0.49 -17.45
CA PRO A 244 1.49 -0.54 -16.41
C PRO A 244 0.13 -0.57 -15.69
N ALA A 245 -0.39 0.60 -15.34
CA ALA A 245 -1.69 0.74 -14.68
C ALA A 245 -2.85 0.33 -15.58
N ALA A 246 -2.81 0.72 -16.86
CA ALA A 246 -3.81 0.34 -17.85
C ALA A 246 -3.83 -1.18 -18.08
N ASP A 247 -2.66 -1.80 -18.20
CA ASP A 247 -2.50 -3.24 -18.39
C ASP A 247 -2.99 -4.02 -17.16
N LEU A 248 -2.72 -3.51 -15.94
CA LEU A 248 -3.24 -4.08 -14.70
C LEU A 248 -4.78 -4.11 -14.70
N LEU A 249 -5.43 -2.96 -14.93
CA LEU A 249 -6.91 -2.89 -14.94
C LEU A 249 -7.50 -3.79 -16.02
N THR A 250 -6.88 -3.81 -17.21
CA THR A 250 -7.31 -4.63 -18.34
C THR A 250 -7.20 -6.13 -18.01
N ALA A 251 -6.10 -6.56 -17.40
CA ALA A 251 -5.91 -7.95 -17.00
C ALA A 251 -6.96 -8.39 -15.96
N ARG A 252 -7.26 -7.53 -14.97
CA ARG A 252 -8.31 -7.79 -13.97
C ARG A 252 -9.68 -7.90 -14.62
N ALA A 253 -10.03 -6.98 -15.52
CA ALA A 253 -11.29 -7.00 -16.27
C ALA A 253 -11.46 -8.29 -17.08
N ARG A 254 -10.44 -8.68 -17.85
CA ARG A 254 -10.44 -9.91 -18.67
C ARG A 254 -10.61 -11.16 -17.81
N ALA A 255 -9.91 -11.25 -16.67
CA ALA A 255 -10.03 -12.37 -15.75
C ALA A 255 -11.45 -12.52 -15.17
N MET A 256 -12.14 -11.41 -14.91
CA MET A 256 -13.55 -11.43 -14.49
C MET A 256 -14.49 -11.80 -15.64
N GLY A 257 -14.24 -11.25 -16.83
CA GLY A 257 -15.02 -11.53 -18.04
C GLY A 257 -15.01 -13.01 -18.41
N ALA A 258 -13.85 -13.68 -18.33
CA ALA A 258 -13.75 -15.12 -18.60
C ALA A 258 -14.69 -15.94 -17.69
N ARG A 259 -14.75 -15.62 -16.40
CA ARG A 259 -15.61 -16.30 -15.41
C ARG A 259 -17.11 -16.06 -15.67
N LEU A 260 -17.47 -14.90 -16.19
CA LEU A 260 -18.85 -14.58 -16.61
C LEU A 260 -19.23 -15.35 -17.89
N GLY A 261 -18.34 -15.40 -18.88
CA GLY A 261 -18.59 -16.02 -20.18
C GLY A 261 -18.65 -17.56 -20.16
N ASP A 262 -17.91 -18.21 -19.27
CA ASP A 262 -17.91 -19.68 -19.18
C ASP A 262 -19.18 -20.25 -18.53
N ARG A 263 -19.85 -19.48 -17.67
CA ARG A 263 -21.10 -19.91 -17.00
C ARG A 263 -22.37 -19.59 -17.78
N GLN A 264 -22.35 -18.64 -18.71
CA GLN A 264 -23.47 -18.43 -19.64
C GLN A 264 -23.58 -19.55 -20.70
N ARG A 265 -22.56 -20.42 -20.79
CA ARG A 265 -22.49 -21.56 -21.71
C ARG A 265 -22.83 -22.91 -21.06
N ALA A 266 -23.02 -22.94 -19.73
CA ALA A 266 -23.35 -24.13 -18.93
C ALA A 266 -24.81 -24.06 -18.47
#